data_AF-A0A150AVS2-F1
#
_entry.id   AF-A0A150AVS2-F1
#
_cell.length_a   1.000
_cell.length_b   1.000
_cell.length_c   1.000
_cell.angle_alpha   90.00
_cell.angle_beta   90.00
_cell.angle_gamma   90.00
#
_symmetry.space_group_name_H-M   'P 1'
#
loop_
_entity.id
_entity.type
_entity.pdbx_description
1 polymer ?
#
loop_
_entity_poly.entity_id
_entity_poly.type
_entity_poly.pdbx_seq_one_letter_code
_entity_poly.pdbx_strand_id
1 'polypeptide(L)'
;MREIAKKVQMVRLQEERCELQVEVEQYSAERCKIERQYIKSEKNIAKKQTQQFQTTETTWDIKCKKAVQLFNQGEEYPTIAKKLRCNVSSLYRELKKRDVLQMPKQVAASKSLKSSAISTQTKKSNFERYKEFYMYK
;
A
#
# COMPACT_ATOMS: atom_id res chain seq x y z
N MET A 1 58.32 -16.83 -51.26
CA MET A 1 56.87 -17.00 -51.47
C MET A 1 56.16 -17.70 -50.30
N ARG A 2 56.71 -18.78 -49.73
CA ARG A 2 56.02 -19.59 -48.69
C ARG A 2 55.93 -18.91 -47.31
N GLU A 3 56.97 -18.19 -46.84
CA GLU A 3 56.86 -17.39 -45.60
C GLU A 3 55.87 -16.24 -45.71
N ILE A 4 55.77 -15.61 -46.88
CA ILE A 4 54.84 -14.48 -47.11
C ILE A 4 53.40 -14.96 -46.96
N ALA A 5 53.05 -16.12 -47.52
CA ALA A 5 51.73 -16.72 -47.38
C ALA A 5 51.36 -17.02 -45.91
N LYS A 6 52.31 -17.54 -45.11
CA LYS A 6 52.11 -17.78 -43.67
C LYS A 6 51.88 -16.49 -42.89
N LYS A 7 52.62 -15.42 -43.20
CA LYS A 7 52.44 -14.11 -42.57
C LYS A 7 51.09 -13.49 -42.91
N VAL A 8 50.66 -13.58 -44.18
CA VAL A 8 49.33 -13.11 -44.61
C VAL A 8 48.22 -13.87 -43.89
N GLN A 9 48.34 -15.20 -43.76
CA GLN A 9 47.37 -16.00 -43.02
C GLN A 9 47.32 -15.65 -41.52
N MET A 10 48.48 -15.39 -40.91
CA MET A 10 48.57 -14.98 -39.50
C MET A 10 47.88 -13.64 -39.25
N VAL A 11 48.08 -12.66 -40.14
CA VAL A 11 47.44 -11.33 -40.04
C VAL A 11 45.92 -11.47 -40.11
N ARG A 12 45.39 -12.25 -41.07
CA ARG A 12 43.94 -12.50 -41.20
C ARG A 12 43.33 -13.10 -39.94
N LEU A 13 43.98 -14.12 -39.37
CA LEU A 13 43.53 -14.77 -38.14
C LEU A 13 43.57 -13.83 -36.92
N GLN A 14 44.45 -12.83 -36.94
CA GLN A 14 44.54 -11.83 -35.89
C GLN A 14 43.46 -10.74 -36.05
N GLU A 15 43.15 -10.35 -37.28
CA GLU A 15 42.03 -9.45 -37.61
C GLU A 15 40.69 -10.05 -37.19
N GLU A 16 40.40 -11.30 -37.59
CA GLU A 16 39.17 -12.02 -37.21
C GLU A 16 39.02 -12.14 -35.68
N ARG A 17 40.12 -12.39 -34.96
CA ARG A 17 40.12 -12.45 -33.49
C ARG A 17 39.83 -11.09 -32.87
N CYS A 18 40.39 -10.01 -33.43
CA CYS A 18 40.13 -8.65 -32.98
C CYS A 18 38.67 -8.27 -33.19
N GLU A 19 38.08 -8.61 -34.33
CA GLU A 19 36.67 -8.34 -34.63
C GLU A 19 35.72 -9.04 -33.65
N LEU A 20 35.95 -10.34 -33.40
CA LEU A 20 35.18 -11.12 -32.42
C LEU A 20 35.31 -10.54 -31.00
N GLN A 21 36.51 -10.07 -30.62
CA GLN A 21 36.71 -9.45 -29.32
C GLN A 21 35.92 -8.14 -29.18
N VAL A 22 35.91 -7.30 -30.22
CA VAL A 22 35.12 -6.06 -30.25
C VAL A 22 33.63 -6.35 -30.16
N GLU A 23 33.13 -7.37 -30.85
CA GLU A 23 31.71 -7.75 -30.80
C GLU A 23 31.28 -8.23 -29.40
N VAL A 24 32.11 -9.05 -28.74
CA VAL A 24 31.88 -9.50 -27.36
C VAL A 24 31.89 -8.32 -26.39
N GLU A 25 32.83 -7.39 -26.54
CA GLU A 25 32.90 -6.18 -25.71
C GLU A 25 31.65 -5.31 -25.91
N GLN A 26 31.20 -5.11 -27.16
CA GLN A 26 29.97 -4.38 -27.47
C GLN A 26 28.72 -5.05 -26.87
N TYR A 27 28.60 -6.37 -27.01
CA TYR A 27 27.50 -7.14 -26.42
C TYR A 27 27.48 -7.01 -24.89
N SER A 28 28.65 -7.12 -24.26
CA SER A 28 28.79 -6.99 -22.80
C SER A 28 28.42 -5.58 -22.33
N ALA A 29 28.81 -4.54 -23.08
CA ALA A 29 28.49 -3.16 -22.79
C ALA A 29 26.97 -2.91 -22.90
N GLU A 30 26.31 -3.48 -23.92
CA GLU A 30 24.87 -3.35 -24.10
C GLU A 30 24.09 -4.06 -22.99
N ARG A 31 24.50 -5.28 -22.63
CA ARG A 31 23.99 -6.00 -21.46
C ARG A 31 24.09 -5.15 -20.18
N CYS A 32 25.25 -4.54 -19.94
CA CYS A 32 25.45 -3.67 -18.77
C CYS A 32 24.54 -2.44 -18.78
N LYS A 33 24.27 -1.84 -19.95
CA LYS A 33 23.31 -0.71 -20.06
C LYS A 33 21.90 -1.17 -19.72
N ILE A 34 21.46 -2.31 -20.25
CA ILE A 34 20.14 -2.88 -19.98
C ILE A 34 19.98 -3.17 -18.49
N GLU A 35 20.96 -3.83 -17.87
CA GLU A 35 20.95 -4.13 -16.43
C GLU A 35 20.86 -2.86 -15.59
N ARG A 36 21.63 -1.81 -15.93
CA ARG A 36 21.54 -0.50 -15.25
C ARG A 36 20.15 0.14 -15.39
N GLN A 37 19.54 0.08 -16.58
CA GLN A 37 18.20 0.62 -16.81
C GLN A 37 17.14 -0.17 -16.04
N TYR A 38 17.29 -1.50 -15.96
CA TYR A 38 16.42 -2.36 -15.16
C TYR A 38 16.48 -1.98 -13.67
N ILE A 39 17.69 -1.93 -13.09
CA ILE A 39 17.90 -1.53 -11.69
C ILE A 39 17.34 -0.12 -11.42
N LYS A 40 17.52 0.82 -12.36
CA LYS A 40 16.96 2.17 -12.23
C LYS A 40 15.43 2.15 -12.21
N SER A 41 14.83 1.32 -13.06
CA SER A 41 13.37 1.18 -13.16
C SER A 41 12.79 0.54 -11.89
N GLU A 42 13.40 -0.51 -11.36
CA GLU A 42 13.01 -1.12 -10.08
C GLU A 42 13.03 -0.12 -8.92
N LYS A 43 14.12 0.67 -8.82
CA LYS A 43 14.24 1.74 -7.81
C LYS A 43 13.12 2.78 -7.93
N ASN A 44 12.71 3.14 -9.15
CA ASN A 44 11.61 4.08 -9.36
C ASN A 44 10.26 3.49 -8.95
N ILE A 45 10.02 2.20 -9.23
CA ILE A 45 8.80 1.49 -8.81
C ILE A 45 8.71 1.46 -7.29
N ALA A 46 9.79 1.08 -6.59
CA ALA A 46 9.83 1.05 -5.14
C ALA A 46 9.57 2.44 -4.51
N LYS A 47 10.15 3.50 -5.08
CA LYS A 47 9.90 4.88 -4.64
C LYS A 47 8.44 5.29 -4.82
N LYS A 48 7.84 4.99 -5.98
CA LYS A 48 6.42 5.30 -6.26
C LYS A 48 5.49 4.57 -5.29
N GLN A 49 5.75 3.29 -5.02
CA GLN A 49 4.97 2.52 -4.04
C GLN A 49 5.09 3.12 -2.64
N THR A 50 6.29 3.51 -2.21
CA THR A 50 6.52 4.16 -0.91
C THR A 50 5.77 5.48 -0.80
N GLN A 51 5.82 6.31 -1.85
CA GLN A 51 5.11 7.59 -1.89
C GLN A 51 3.59 7.39 -1.89
N GLN A 52 3.08 6.39 -2.62
CA GLN A 52 1.67 6.03 -2.60
C GLN A 52 1.24 5.56 -1.19
N PHE A 53 2.05 4.75 -0.53
CA PHE A 53 1.79 4.32 0.84
C PHE A 53 1.71 5.53 1.79
N GLN A 54 2.70 6.45 1.73
CA GLN A 54 2.71 7.66 2.56
C GLN A 54 1.49 8.54 2.35
N THR A 55 1.05 8.73 1.09
CA THR A 55 -0.16 9.52 0.78
C THR A 55 -1.44 8.83 1.26
N THR A 56 -1.52 7.50 1.17
CA THR A 56 -2.65 6.76 1.75
C THR A 56 -2.66 6.83 3.27
N GLU A 57 -1.50 6.75 3.93
CA GLU A 57 -1.40 6.83 5.39
C GLU A 57 -1.81 8.21 5.91
N THR A 58 -1.33 9.29 5.29
CA THR A 58 -1.76 10.67 5.62
C THR A 58 -3.25 10.88 5.36
N THR A 59 -3.79 10.31 4.28
CA THR A 59 -5.24 10.36 4.02
C THR A 59 -6.04 9.68 5.14
N TRP A 60 -5.53 8.56 5.64
CA TRP A 60 -6.15 7.85 6.76
C TRP A 60 -6.00 8.59 8.09
N ASP A 61 -4.89 9.27 8.33
CA ASP A 61 -4.71 10.10 9.53
C ASP A 61 -5.77 11.20 9.59
N ILE A 62 -6.04 11.87 8.46
CA ILE A 62 -7.09 12.90 8.35
C ILE A 62 -8.47 12.28 8.61
N LYS A 63 -8.76 11.13 8.00
CA LYS A 63 -10.04 10.42 8.21
C LYS A 63 -10.22 9.98 9.66
N CYS A 64 -9.18 9.45 10.30
CA CYS A 64 -9.23 9.01 11.70
C CYS A 64 -9.44 10.20 12.65
N LYS A 65 -8.75 11.33 12.42
CA LYS A 65 -8.97 12.56 13.19
C LYS A 65 -10.42 13.05 13.09
N LYS A 66 -11.00 13.08 11.88
CA LYS A 66 -12.40 13.44 11.67
C LYS A 66 -13.36 12.44 12.32
N ALA A 67 -13.05 11.14 12.25
CA ALA A 67 -13.87 10.11 12.87
C ALA A 67 -13.93 10.26 14.39
N VAL A 68 -12.79 10.57 15.04
CA VAL A 68 -12.74 10.85 16.48
C VAL A 68 -13.58 12.08 16.84
N GLN A 69 -13.52 13.16 16.05
CA GLN A 69 -14.33 14.35 16.28
C GLN A 69 -15.84 14.06 16.20
N LEU A 70 -16.28 13.33 15.17
CA LEU A 70 -17.68 12.94 15.01
C LEU A 70 -18.14 11.98 16.11
N PHE A 71 -17.25 11.09 16.55
CA PHE A 71 -17.54 10.19 17.66
C PHE A 71 -17.73 10.94 18.97
N ASN A 72 -16.89 11.94 19.24
CA ASN A 72 -17.03 12.81 20.41
C ASN A 72 -18.33 13.65 20.37
N GLN A 73 -18.90 13.87 19.18
CA GLN A 73 -20.22 14.51 19.02
C GLN A 73 -21.40 13.55 19.25
N GLY A 74 -21.13 12.28 19.55
CA GLY A 74 -22.13 11.25 19.84
C GLY A 74 -22.52 10.40 18.63
N GLU A 75 -21.82 10.50 17.49
CA GLU A 75 -22.09 9.65 16.34
C GLU A 75 -21.42 8.28 16.45
N GLU A 76 -22.14 7.23 16.04
CA GLU A 76 -21.56 5.88 16.00
C GLU A 76 -20.67 5.67 14.76
N TYR A 77 -19.65 4.82 14.90
CA TYR A 77 -18.70 4.49 13.82
C TYR A 77 -19.34 4.03 12.50
N PRO A 78 -20.43 3.25 12.47
CA PRO A 78 -21.09 2.89 11.21
C PRO A 78 -21.65 4.10 10.46
N THR A 79 -22.14 5.12 11.18
CA THR A 79 -22.67 6.37 10.59
C THR A 79 -21.52 7.24 10.11
N ILE A 80 -20.47 7.36 10.91
CA ILE A 80 -19.24 8.08 10.58
C ILE A 80 -18.60 7.51 9.31
N ALA A 81 -18.52 6.19 9.19
CA ALA A 81 -17.96 5.53 8.01
C ALA A 81 -18.74 5.87 6.73
N LYS A 82 -20.07 5.93 6.80
CA LYS A 82 -20.91 6.38 5.68
C LYS A 82 -20.63 7.85 5.32
N LYS A 83 -20.50 8.74 6.30
CA LYS A 83 -20.17 10.17 6.08
C LYS A 83 -18.79 10.35 5.46
N LEU A 84 -17.80 9.60 5.92
CA LEU A 84 -16.43 9.61 5.41
C LEU A 84 -16.24 8.77 4.14
N ARG A 85 -17.32 8.18 3.61
CA ARG A 85 -17.34 7.27 2.45
C ARG A 85 -16.25 6.21 2.52
N CYS A 86 -16.10 5.57 3.69
CA CYS A 86 -15.18 4.47 3.90
C CYS A 86 -15.91 3.24 4.43
N ASN A 87 -15.32 2.06 4.26
CA ASN A 87 -15.85 0.84 4.85
C ASN A 87 -15.66 0.88 6.38
N VAL A 88 -16.68 0.44 7.12
CA VAL A 88 -16.69 0.34 8.58
C VAL A 88 -15.51 -0.50 9.07
N SER A 89 -15.28 -1.65 8.45
CA SER A 89 -14.14 -2.54 8.78
C SER A 89 -12.80 -1.85 8.63
N SER A 90 -12.61 -1.09 7.54
CA SER A 90 -11.38 -0.35 7.29
C SER A 90 -11.20 0.76 8.32
N LEU A 91 -12.26 1.51 8.62
CA LEU A 91 -12.22 2.57 9.64
C LEU A 91 -11.79 2.01 11.00
N TYR A 92 -12.37 0.90 11.46
CA TYR A 92 -11.96 0.26 12.71
C TYR A 92 -10.50 -0.20 12.71
N ARG A 93 -10.05 -0.87 11.64
CA ARG A 93 -8.65 -1.32 11.52
C ARG A 93 -7.67 -0.15 11.60
N GLU A 94 -7.97 0.94 10.90
CA GLU A 94 -7.10 2.12 10.85
C GLU A 94 -7.12 2.93 12.16
N LEU A 95 -8.26 2.98 12.86
CA LEU A 95 -8.38 3.55 14.21
C LEU A 95 -7.63 2.70 15.25
N LYS A 96 -7.74 1.37 15.19
CA LYS A 96 -7.02 0.42 16.07
C LYS A 96 -5.50 0.48 15.82
N LYS A 97 -5.06 0.53 14.55
CA LYS A 97 -3.64 0.69 14.19
C LYS A 97 -3.01 1.95 14.81
N ARG A 98 -3.80 3.01 14.98
CA ARG A 98 -3.36 4.32 15.50
C ARG A 98 -3.67 4.53 16.98
N ASP A 99 -4.26 3.53 17.64
CA ASP A 99 -4.66 3.60 19.06
C ASP A 99 -5.57 4.79 19.42
N VAL A 100 -6.37 5.27 18.47
CA VAL A 100 -7.33 6.38 18.66
C VAL A 100 -8.78 5.90 18.72
N LEU A 101 -8.96 4.58 18.80
CA LEU A 101 -10.26 3.95 18.85
C LEU A 101 -10.90 4.20 20.22
N GLN A 102 -12.02 4.93 20.23
CA GLN A 102 -12.74 5.24 21.46
C GLN A 102 -13.93 4.30 21.65
N MET A 103 -14.15 3.90 22.89
CA MET A 103 -15.33 3.13 23.27
C MET A 103 -16.51 4.06 23.51
N PRO A 104 -17.73 3.68 23.08
CA PRO A 104 -18.92 4.43 23.45
C PRO A 104 -19.02 4.40 24.95
N LYS A 105 -18.83 5.56 25.58
CA LYS A 105 -19.14 5.71 26.99
C LYS A 105 -20.63 5.49 27.10
N GLN A 106 -21.03 4.46 27.84
CA GLN A 106 -22.42 4.25 28.24
C GLN A 106 -22.85 5.57 28.91
N VAL A 107 -23.63 6.39 28.19
CA VAL A 107 -24.27 7.55 28.79
C VAL A 107 -25.20 6.95 29.82
N ALA A 108 -24.86 7.15 31.10
CA ALA A 108 -25.61 6.59 32.21
C ALA A 108 -27.10 6.85 31.96
N ALA A 109 -27.87 5.77 31.85
CA ALA A 109 -29.30 5.84 31.64
C ALA A 109 -29.91 6.64 32.79
N SER A 110 -30.25 7.89 32.52
CA SER A 110 -31.05 8.70 33.41
C SER A 110 -32.39 7.99 33.58
N LYS A 111 -32.60 7.44 34.77
CA LYS A 111 -33.82 6.77 35.19
C LYS A 111 -35.01 7.70 34.96
N SER A 112 -35.94 7.35 34.08
CA SER A 112 -37.36 7.69 34.26
C SER A 112 -38.25 6.69 33.54
N LEU A 113 -39.20 6.18 34.30
CA LEU A 113 -40.12 5.10 34.01
C LEU A 113 -41.12 5.39 32.88
N LYS A 114 -41.55 4.28 32.28
CA LYS A 114 -42.84 4.00 31.60
C LYS A 114 -43.03 4.36 30.12
N SER A 115 -42.95 3.27 29.35
CA SER A 115 -43.91 2.74 28.36
C SER A 115 -44.29 3.59 27.15
N SER A 116 -43.92 3.11 25.96
CA SER A 116 -44.91 2.68 24.98
C SER A 116 -44.28 1.68 24.01
N ALA A 117 -45.01 0.59 23.76
CA ALA A 117 -44.66 -0.44 22.81
C ALA A 117 -44.72 0.13 21.38
N ILE A 118 -43.56 0.39 20.80
CA ILE A 118 -43.38 0.35 19.36
C ILE A 118 -42.19 -0.56 19.11
N SER A 119 -42.49 -1.83 18.84
CA SER A 119 -41.54 -2.78 18.28
C SER A 119 -41.23 -2.37 16.84
N THR A 120 -40.42 -1.34 16.65
CA THR A 120 -39.66 -1.16 15.41
C THR A 120 -38.42 -2.03 15.53
N GLN A 121 -38.52 -3.26 15.04
CA GLN A 121 -37.34 -4.05 14.70
C GLN A 121 -36.58 -3.35 13.58
N THR A 122 -35.84 -2.30 13.89
CA THR A 122 -34.90 -1.68 12.97
C THR A 122 -33.76 -1.07 13.78
N LYS A 123 -32.53 -1.48 13.47
CA LYS A 123 -31.24 -0.87 13.90
C LYS A 123 -30.56 -1.36 15.19
N LYS A 124 -31.10 -2.34 15.93
CA LYS A 124 -30.35 -3.00 17.02
C LYS A 124 -29.69 -4.28 16.50
N SER A 125 -28.51 -4.21 15.86
CA SER A 125 -27.71 -5.43 15.56
C SER A 125 -26.37 -5.16 14.85
N ASN A 126 -26.20 -4.07 14.08
CA ASN A 126 -24.93 -3.93 13.36
C ASN A 126 -23.76 -3.59 14.30
N PHE A 127 -23.94 -2.70 15.28
CA PHE A 127 -22.85 -2.27 16.15
C PHE A 127 -22.31 -3.38 17.08
N GLU A 128 -23.18 -4.19 17.69
CA GLU A 128 -22.78 -5.33 18.53
C GLU A 128 -21.97 -6.39 17.75
N ARG A 129 -22.34 -6.67 16.50
CA ARG A 129 -21.61 -7.63 15.65
C ARG A 129 -20.16 -7.19 15.38
N TYR A 130 -19.94 -5.87 15.25
CA TYR A 130 -18.59 -5.31 15.03
C TYR A 130 -17.79 -5.22 16.34
N LYS A 131 -18.44 -5.02 17.50
CA LYS A 131 -17.77 -5.10 18.81
C LYS A 131 -17.11 -6.46 19.01
N GLU A 132 -17.84 -7.55 18.80
CA GLU A 132 -17.30 -8.90 18.99
C GLU A 132 -16.10 -9.19 18.08
N PHE A 133 -16.19 -8.83 16.80
CA PHE A 133 -15.16 -9.19 15.81
C PHE A 133 -13.88 -8.34 15.91
N TYR A 134 -13.98 -7.06 16.29
CA TYR A 134 -12.83 -6.13 16.25
C TYR A 134 -12.27 -5.73 17.62
N MET A 135 -13.01 -5.95 18.72
CA MET A 135 -12.59 -5.56 20.08
C MET A 135 -12.03 -6.68 20.95
N TYR A 136 -12.54 -7.92 20.82
CA TYR A 136 -12.22 -9.02 21.76
C TYR A 136 -11.21 -10.05 21.22
N LYS A 137 -10.38 -9.64 20.24
CA LYS A 137 -9.19 -10.38 19.78
C LYS A 137 -7.92 -9.58 20.02
#